data_AF-A0A819G3T2-F1
#
_entry.id   AF-A0A819G3T2-F1
#
_cell.length_a   1.000
_cell.length_b   1.000
_cell.length_c   1.000
_cell.angle_alpha   90.00
_cell.angle_beta   90.00
_cell.angle_gamma   90.00
#
_symmetry.space_group_name_H-M   'P 1'
#
loop_
_entity.id
_entity.type
_entity.pdbx_description
1 polymer ?
#
loop_
_entity_poly.entity_id
_entity_poly.type
_entity_poly.pdbx_seq_one_letter_code
_entity_poly.pdbx_strand_id
1 'polypeptide(L)'
;MRVVIQRVTEASVQVNNEIVGAINNGLMILLGIEDADTNEDIEWLSNKIINLRIFNDENEVMNKSLLDVNGDILLISQFTLHASTKKGNRPSYIKASKLDFAIPMYEQMIAQLEKSINKKIQTGVFGADMKVHLLNDGPVTIVIDKQAQQQVDEWIKTVGVRYFNELTNLGILMEEVGELSRLMVRKYGEQSFKESDKGKELADEMADVLWVLICLANQTGSFIASLSYKIDTMILLLAKPAIYVIVAFILLVLFVLGVKTFYAQSIKTRVKDYQSEIARSHSRILKLEVQNEKLQQRVKELEQNYPQIKIA
;
A
#
# COMPACT_ATOMS: atom_id res chain seq x y z
N MET A 1 -3.87 12.95 10.24
CA MET A 1 -5.25 13.42 9.96
C MET A 1 -5.76 12.68 8.75
N ARG A 2 -7.02 12.23 8.76
CA ARG A 2 -7.63 11.47 7.65
C ARG A 2 -8.94 12.10 7.23
N VAL A 3 -9.19 12.19 5.93
CA VAL A 3 -10.46 12.67 5.38
C VAL A 3 -11.02 11.73 4.33
N VAL A 4 -12.35 11.70 4.26
CA VAL A 4 -13.09 11.19 3.10
C VAL A 4 -13.85 12.36 2.51
N ILE A 5 -13.59 12.67 1.25
CA ILE A 5 -14.13 13.80 0.50
C ILE A 5 -15.08 13.22 -0.54
N GLN A 6 -16.31 13.74 -0.60
CA GLN A 6 -17.31 13.34 -1.55
C GLN A 6 -17.80 14.56 -2.31
N ARG A 7 -17.75 14.50 -3.65
CA ARG A 7 -18.36 15.53 -4.49
C ARG A 7 -19.87 15.38 -4.43
N VAL A 8 -20.59 16.46 -4.20
CA VAL A 8 -22.04 16.40 -4.02
C VAL A 8 -22.73 17.51 -4.81
N THR A 9 -23.92 17.20 -5.34
CA THR A 9 -24.83 18.24 -5.85
C THR A 9 -25.62 18.90 -4.73
N GLU A 10 -25.85 18.15 -3.63
CA GLU A 10 -26.43 18.64 -2.37
C GLU A 10 -26.02 17.73 -1.21
N ALA A 11 -25.87 18.30 -0.02
CA ALA A 11 -25.70 17.54 1.22
C ALA A 11 -26.24 18.32 2.42
N SER A 12 -26.74 17.60 3.42
CA SER A 12 -27.21 18.19 4.67
C SER A 12 -26.96 17.27 5.85
N VAL A 13 -26.97 17.86 7.04
CA VAL A 13 -26.84 17.14 8.30
C VAL A 13 -27.98 17.54 9.23
N GLN A 14 -28.57 16.52 9.85
CA GLN A 14 -29.66 16.67 10.81
C GLN A 14 -29.25 16.16 12.19
N VAL A 15 -29.72 16.86 13.23
CA VAL A 15 -29.64 16.43 14.62
C VAL A 15 -31.04 16.57 15.19
N ASN A 16 -31.56 15.53 15.86
CA ASN A 16 -32.94 15.53 16.39
C ASN A 16 -34.01 15.93 15.33
N ASN A 17 -33.83 15.48 14.08
CA ASN A 17 -34.66 15.80 12.91
C ASN A 17 -34.64 17.28 12.44
N GLU A 18 -33.78 18.13 13.01
CA GLU A 18 -33.58 19.50 12.56
C GLU A 18 -32.32 19.61 11.70
N ILE A 19 -32.40 20.31 10.56
CA ILE A 19 -31.24 20.56 9.70
C ILE A 19 -30.35 21.61 10.38
N VAL A 20 -29.13 21.21 10.75
CA VAL A 20 -28.14 22.08 11.39
C VAL A 20 -27.09 22.61 10.41
N GLY A 21 -26.99 22.01 9.22
CA GLY A 21 -26.14 22.49 8.13
C GLY A 21 -26.55 21.87 6.80
N ALA A 22 -26.50 22.66 5.72
CA ALA A 22 -26.85 22.22 4.38
C ALA A 22 -26.10 22.99 3.29
N ILE A 23 -25.67 22.27 2.26
CA ILE A 23 -24.96 22.80 1.09
C ILE A 23 -25.64 22.34 -0.20
N ASN A 24 -25.45 23.13 -1.26
CA ASN A 24 -25.73 22.70 -2.62
C ASN A 24 -24.45 22.06 -3.21
N ASN A 25 -24.09 22.45 -4.44
CA ASN A 25 -22.92 21.93 -5.13
C ASN A 25 -21.62 22.20 -4.35
N GLY A 26 -20.85 21.15 -4.10
CA GLY A 26 -19.65 21.27 -3.27
C GLY A 26 -19.07 19.94 -2.81
N LEU A 27 -18.48 19.95 -1.62
CA LEU A 27 -17.87 18.79 -0.98
C LEU A 27 -18.52 18.49 0.36
N MET A 28 -18.96 17.23 0.56
CA MET A 28 -19.18 16.68 1.88
C MET A 28 -17.89 16.01 2.34
N ILE A 29 -17.40 16.38 3.53
CA ILE A 29 -16.11 15.94 4.04
C ILE A 29 -16.30 15.31 5.42
N LEU A 30 -15.91 14.04 5.54
CA LEU A 30 -15.76 13.36 6.82
C LEU A 30 -14.32 13.54 7.30
N LEU A 31 -14.13 14.08 8.51
CA LEU A 31 -12.81 14.39 9.08
C LEU A 31 -12.52 13.53 10.31
N GLY A 32 -11.46 12.74 10.24
CA GLY A 32 -10.91 11.94 11.33
C GLY A 32 -9.61 12.53 11.86
N ILE A 33 -9.55 12.71 13.18
CA ILE A 33 -8.42 13.32 13.89
C ILE A 33 -7.74 12.26 14.78
N GLU A 34 -6.41 12.20 14.76
CA GLU A 34 -5.57 11.42 15.69
C GLU A 34 -4.81 12.36 16.64
N ASP A 35 -4.34 11.84 17.79
CA ASP A 35 -3.60 12.62 18.79
C ASP A 35 -2.25 13.16 18.27
N ALA A 36 -1.74 12.59 17.18
CA ALA A 36 -0.49 13.02 16.54
C ALA A 36 -0.67 14.15 15.51
N ASP A 37 -1.90 14.56 15.24
CA ASP A 37 -2.20 15.57 14.22
C ASP A 37 -1.74 16.97 14.67
N THR A 38 -1.30 17.79 13.72
CA THR A 38 -0.73 19.12 14.00
C THR A 38 -1.43 20.23 13.22
N ASN A 39 -1.15 21.49 13.57
CA ASN A 39 -1.63 22.65 12.80
C ASN A 39 -1.11 22.66 11.35
N GLU A 40 0.09 22.14 11.11
CA GLU A 40 0.64 22.01 9.76
C GLU A 40 -0.17 21.02 8.92
N ASP A 41 -0.72 19.98 9.55
CA ASP A 41 -1.59 19.01 8.88
C ASP A 41 -2.90 19.64 8.45
N ILE A 42 -3.47 20.50 9.29
CA ILE A 42 -4.68 21.29 8.99
C ILE A 42 -4.42 22.17 7.76
N GLU A 43 -3.35 22.97 7.77
CA GLU A 43 -3.02 23.88 6.67
C GLU A 43 -2.74 23.13 5.36
N TRP A 44 -1.96 22.04 5.43
CA TRP A 44 -1.66 21.23 4.26
C TRP A 44 -2.93 20.59 3.69
N LEU A 45 -3.77 20.01 4.55
CA LEU A 45 -4.95 19.26 4.13
C LEU A 45 -6.04 20.20 3.62
N SER A 46 -6.26 21.35 4.26
CA SER A 46 -7.20 22.36 3.78
C SER A 46 -6.82 22.83 2.38
N ASN A 47 -5.55 23.15 2.16
CA ASN A 47 -5.04 23.57 0.85
C ASN A 47 -5.16 22.44 -0.19
N LYS A 48 -4.95 21.19 0.21
CA LYS A 48 -5.14 20.05 -0.69
C LYS A 48 -6.60 19.89 -1.09
N ILE A 49 -7.53 19.93 -0.13
CA ILE A 49 -8.98 19.79 -0.33
C ILE A 49 -9.50 20.80 -1.35
N ILE A 50 -9.25 22.10 -1.12
CA ILE A 50 -9.85 23.17 -1.93
C ILE A 50 -9.32 23.18 -3.37
N ASN A 51 -8.10 22.69 -3.59
CA ASN A 51 -7.42 22.67 -4.89
C ASN A 51 -7.56 21.34 -5.64
N LEU A 52 -8.22 20.33 -5.07
CA LEU A 52 -8.48 19.07 -5.77
C LEU A 52 -9.32 19.33 -7.02
N ARG A 53 -8.78 18.97 -8.18
CA ARG A 53 -9.43 19.11 -9.49
C ARG A 53 -10.40 17.96 -9.74
N ILE A 54 -11.51 17.97 -9.00
CA ILE A 54 -12.52 16.90 -9.02
C ILE A 54 -13.89 17.36 -9.52
N PHE A 55 -14.01 18.61 -9.94
CA PHE A 55 -15.21 19.14 -10.61
C PHE A 55 -15.02 19.22 -12.11
N ASN A 56 -16.13 19.11 -12.84
CA ASN A 56 -16.13 19.12 -14.29
C ASN A 56 -15.89 20.54 -14.85
N ASP A 57 -15.11 20.63 -15.92
CA ASP A 57 -14.97 21.82 -16.75
C ASP A 57 -16.10 21.92 -17.80
N GLU A 58 -15.99 22.88 -18.72
CA GLU A 58 -16.99 23.08 -19.80
C GLU A 58 -17.13 21.88 -20.74
N ASN A 59 -16.13 21.00 -20.80
CA ASN A 59 -16.11 19.79 -21.62
C ASN A 59 -16.47 18.54 -20.81
N GLU A 60 -17.00 18.70 -19.60
CA GLU A 60 -17.34 17.63 -18.67
C GLU A 60 -16.13 16.82 -18.18
N VAL A 61 -14.91 17.35 -18.31
CA VAL A 61 -13.68 16.70 -17.83
C VAL A 61 -13.34 17.21 -16.43
N MET A 62 -12.93 16.31 -15.52
CA MET A 62 -12.58 16.68 -14.14
C MET A 62 -11.26 17.47 -14.07
N ASN A 63 -11.36 18.79 -14.19
CA ASN A 63 -10.23 19.72 -14.20
C ASN A 63 -10.38 20.91 -13.25
N LYS A 64 -11.59 21.15 -12.73
CA LYS A 64 -11.89 22.30 -11.86
C LYS A 64 -11.80 21.91 -10.40
N SER A 65 -11.28 22.82 -9.60
CA SER A 65 -11.22 22.74 -8.15
C SER A 65 -12.48 23.26 -7.48
N LEU A 66 -12.59 23.10 -6.16
CA LEU A 66 -13.68 23.69 -5.39
C LEU A 66 -13.74 25.21 -5.56
N LEU A 67 -12.57 25.86 -5.58
CA LEU A 67 -12.44 27.30 -5.77
C LEU A 67 -12.95 27.72 -7.15
N ASP A 68 -12.60 26.96 -8.21
CA ASP A 68 -12.98 27.27 -9.59
C ASP A 68 -14.51 27.22 -9.80
N VAL A 69 -15.20 26.37 -9.05
CA VAL A 69 -16.67 26.25 -9.10
C VAL A 69 -17.39 27.05 -8.02
N ASN A 70 -16.67 27.79 -7.18
CA ASN A 70 -17.20 28.50 -6.02
C ASN A 70 -18.12 27.62 -5.14
N GLY A 71 -17.73 26.35 -4.97
CA GLY A 71 -18.54 25.35 -4.30
C GLY A 71 -18.52 25.45 -2.78
N ASP A 72 -19.48 24.81 -2.15
CA ASP A 72 -19.65 24.79 -0.70
C ASP A 72 -18.93 23.61 -0.02
N ILE A 73 -18.74 23.70 1.30
CA ILE A 73 -18.22 22.60 2.11
C ILE A 73 -19.19 22.30 3.25
N LEU A 74 -19.49 21.01 3.42
CA LEU A 74 -20.12 20.46 4.63
C LEU A 74 -19.10 19.57 5.34
N LEU A 75 -18.53 20.05 6.45
CA LEU A 75 -17.51 19.35 7.22
C LEU A 75 -18.12 18.62 8.42
N ILE A 76 -17.98 17.31 8.49
CA ILE A 76 -18.52 16.46 9.56
C ILE A 76 -17.37 15.74 10.28
N SER A 77 -17.36 15.80 11.61
CA SER A 77 -16.41 15.03 12.42
C SER A 77 -16.72 13.52 12.35
N GLN A 78 -15.72 12.70 12.08
CA GLN A 78 -15.87 11.26 11.86
C GLN A 78 -14.69 10.46 12.42
N PHE A 79 -14.68 10.25 13.74
CA PHE A 79 -13.63 9.50 14.42
C PHE A 79 -13.47 8.05 13.92
N THR A 80 -14.54 7.46 13.36
CA THR A 80 -14.53 6.09 12.86
C THR A 80 -13.65 5.91 11.63
N LEU A 81 -13.19 6.99 10.98
CA LEU A 81 -12.19 6.89 9.92
C LEU A 81 -10.89 6.25 10.41
N HIS A 82 -10.62 6.29 11.72
CA HIS A 82 -9.44 5.68 12.36
C HIS A 82 -9.72 4.29 12.94
N ALA A 83 -10.79 3.64 12.49
CA ALA A 83 -11.11 2.27 12.88
C ALA A 83 -10.03 1.27 12.42
N SER A 84 -9.56 0.46 13.37
CA SER A 84 -8.79 -0.75 13.11
C SER A 84 -9.72 -1.95 13.06
N THR A 85 -9.75 -2.62 11.92
CA THR A 85 -10.58 -3.81 11.66
C THR A 85 -9.76 -5.10 11.58
N LYS A 86 -8.49 -5.06 12.05
CA LYS A 86 -7.54 -6.18 11.90
C LYS A 86 -7.86 -7.40 12.77
N LYS A 87 -8.53 -7.22 13.92
CA LYS A 87 -8.80 -8.28 14.90
C LYS A 87 -10.30 -8.41 15.18
N GLY A 88 -10.88 -9.54 14.80
CA GLY A 88 -12.31 -9.83 15.00
C GLY A 88 -13.23 -8.94 14.16
N ASN A 89 -14.52 -8.96 14.46
CA ASN A 89 -15.55 -8.24 13.69
C ASN A 89 -15.94 -6.87 14.29
N ARG A 90 -15.48 -6.55 15.51
CA ARG A 90 -15.72 -5.27 16.16
C ARG A 90 -14.56 -4.32 15.86
N PRO A 91 -14.78 -3.19 15.17
CA PRO A 91 -13.71 -2.23 14.95
C PRO A 91 -13.21 -1.64 16.27
N SER A 92 -11.90 -1.43 16.35
CA SER A 92 -11.23 -0.73 17.45
C SER A 92 -10.88 0.69 17.05
N TYR A 93 -11.11 1.67 17.92
CA TYR A 93 -10.91 3.09 17.62
C TYR A 93 -9.78 3.72 18.43
N ILE A 94 -8.83 2.91 18.90
CA ILE A 94 -7.73 3.35 19.79
C ILE A 94 -6.90 4.50 19.18
N LYS A 95 -6.83 4.59 17.85
CA LYS A 95 -6.09 5.65 17.15
C LYS A 95 -6.83 6.98 17.06
N ALA A 96 -8.16 6.98 17.22
CA ALA A 96 -8.94 8.21 17.16
C ALA A 96 -8.62 9.08 18.38
N SER A 97 -8.52 10.38 18.14
CA SER A 97 -8.21 11.33 19.19
C SER A 97 -9.34 11.47 20.22
N LYS A 98 -8.98 11.85 21.45
CA LYS A 98 -9.92 12.18 22.52
C LYS A 98 -10.59 13.54 22.28
N LEU A 99 -11.77 13.74 22.87
CA LEU A 99 -12.59 14.94 22.70
C LEU A 99 -11.82 16.25 22.97
N ASP A 100 -11.03 16.29 24.04
CA ASP A 100 -10.30 17.48 24.48
C ASP A 100 -9.27 17.98 23.45
N PHE A 101 -8.77 17.09 22.60
CA PHE A 101 -7.85 17.43 21.51
C PHE A 101 -8.58 17.55 20.16
N ALA A 102 -9.51 16.63 19.89
CA ALA A 102 -10.25 16.58 18.63
C ALA A 102 -11.15 17.80 18.38
N ILE A 103 -11.78 18.36 19.43
CA ILE A 103 -12.65 19.54 19.29
C ILE A 103 -11.85 20.77 18.85
N PRO A 104 -10.77 21.19 19.55
CA PRO A 104 -9.93 22.29 19.09
C PRO A 104 -9.40 22.13 17.67
N MET A 105 -8.93 20.91 17.33
CA MET A 105 -8.42 20.62 15.98
C MET A 105 -9.52 20.71 14.90
N TYR A 106 -10.73 20.26 15.22
CA TYR A 106 -11.89 20.39 14.34
C TYR A 106 -12.26 21.86 14.10
N GLU A 107 -12.31 22.68 15.16
CA GLU A 107 -12.59 24.11 15.07
C GLU A 107 -11.52 24.87 14.27
N GLN A 108 -10.25 24.52 14.46
CA GLN A 108 -9.14 25.06 13.67
C GLN A 108 -9.26 24.70 12.18
N MET A 109 -9.66 23.46 11.86
CA MET A 109 -9.90 23.05 10.48
C MET A 109 -11.05 23.84 9.85
N ILE A 110 -12.14 24.09 10.58
CA ILE A 110 -13.23 24.96 10.13
C ILE A 110 -12.68 26.35 9.79
N ALA A 111 -12.01 26.99 10.75
CA ALA A 111 -11.49 28.34 10.57
C ALA A 111 -10.50 28.44 9.39
N GLN A 112 -9.64 27.42 9.23
CA GLN A 112 -8.69 27.37 8.12
C GLN A 112 -9.39 27.19 6.77
N LEU A 113 -10.37 26.29 6.65
CA LEU A 113 -11.13 26.12 5.41
C LEU A 113 -11.89 27.39 5.05
N GLU A 114 -12.57 28.01 6.03
CA GLU A 114 -13.30 29.27 5.81
C GLU A 114 -12.39 30.39 5.29
N LYS A 115 -11.20 30.51 5.87
CA LYS A 115 -10.16 31.44 5.41
C LYS A 115 -9.70 31.12 4.00
N SER A 116 -9.43 29.84 3.71
CA SER A 116 -8.93 29.39 2.42
C SER A 116 -9.90 29.59 1.26
N ILE A 117 -11.21 29.44 1.49
CA ILE A 117 -12.26 29.66 0.46
C ILE A 117 -12.88 31.06 0.54
N ASN A 118 -12.47 31.88 1.53
CA ASN A 118 -13.03 33.19 1.83
C ASN A 118 -14.57 33.19 1.96
N LYS A 119 -15.11 32.15 2.61
CA LYS A 119 -16.55 31.91 2.76
C LYS A 119 -16.80 31.06 4.00
N LYS A 120 -17.95 31.27 4.65
CA LYS A 120 -18.42 30.39 5.73
C LYS A 120 -18.75 29.00 5.20
N ILE A 121 -18.28 27.97 5.90
CA ILE A 121 -18.61 26.57 5.57
C ILE A 121 -19.79 26.11 6.44
N GLN A 122 -20.39 24.99 6.04
CA GLN A 122 -21.39 24.31 6.84
C GLN A 122 -20.74 23.19 7.64
N THR A 123 -21.31 22.89 8.80
CA THR A 123 -20.76 21.91 9.75
C THR A 123 -21.87 21.09 10.38
N GLY A 124 -21.48 19.96 10.99
CA GLY A 124 -22.35 19.22 11.90
C GLY A 124 -22.20 19.69 13.34
N VAL A 125 -22.86 18.99 14.26
CA VAL A 125 -22.67 19.20 15.70
C VAL A 125 -21.71 18.12 16.22
N PHE A 126 -20.52 18.54 16.66
CA PHE A 126 -19.50 17.61 17.13
C PHE A 126 -20.01 16.71 18.26
N GLY A 127 -19.83 15.39 18.11
CA GLY A 127 -20.25 14.41 19.11
C GLY A 127 -21.76 14.12 19.19
N ALA A 128 -22.59 14.82 18.41
CA ALA A 128 -24.03 14.53 18.34
C ALA A 128 -24.32 13.29 17.46
N ASP A 129 -25.46 12.64 17.68
CA ASP A 129 -26.00 11.68 16.72
C ASP A 129 -26.53 12.43 15.50
N MET A 130 -25.78 12.35 14.41
CA MET A 130 -26.05 13.07 13.17
C MET A 130 -26.61 12.13 12.10
N LYS A 131 -27.61 12.60 11.37
CA LYS A 131 -28.07 11.95 10.12
C LYS A 131 -27.59 12.81 8.95
N VAL A 132 -26.63 12.29 8.20
CA VAL A 132 -26.04 13.00 7.04
C VAL A 132 -26.69 12.50 5.76
N HIS A 133 -27.34 13.42 5.05
CA HIS A 133 -27.85 13.19 3.70
C HIS A 133 -26.85 13.76 2.70
N LEU A 134 -26.62 13.03 1.61
CA LEU A 134 -25.87 13.54 0.48
C LEU A 134 -26.39 12.94 -0.82
N LEU A 135 -26.27 13.71 -1.89
CA LEU A 135 -26.39 13.24 -3.25
C LEU A 135 -25.00 13.29 -3.90
N ASN A 136 -24.30 12.15 -3.93
CA ASN A 136 -22.94 12.06 -4.45
C ASN A 136 -22.95 12.20 -5.98
N ASP A 137 -22.18 13.16 -6.48
CA ASP A 137 -22.10 13.51 -7.89
C ASP A 137 -20.93 12.78 -8.56
N GLY A 138 -21.24 11.76 -9.37
CA GLY A 138 -20.27 10.93 -10.09
C GLY A 138 -20.58 9.42 -10.02
N PRO A 139 -20.40 8.76 -8.85
CA PRO A 139 -19.92 9.32 -7.59
C PRO A 139 -18.40 9.52 -7.58
N VAL A 140 -17.95 10.64 -7.02
CA VAL A 140 -16.53 10.92 -6.78
C VAL A 140 -16.28 10.87 -5.27
N THR A 141 -15.38 9.98 -4.84
CA THR A 141 -14.98 9.84 -3.44
C THR A 141 -13.47 9.70 -3.34
N ILE A 142 -12.83 10.63 -2.61
CA ILE A 142 -11.39 10.70 -2.43
C ILE A 142 -11.08 10.52 -0.95
N VAL A 143 -10.12 9.66 -0.63
CA VAL A 143 -9.63 9.48 0.75
C VAL A 143 -8.22 10.04 0.81
N ILE A 144 -7.92 10.84 1.83
CA ILE A 144 -6.57 11.35 2.07
C ILE A 144 -6.16 10.98 3.49
N ASP A 145 -4.96 10.43 3.62
CA ASP A 145 -4.34 10.12 4.90
C ASP A 145 -2.95 10.77 4.97
N LYS A 146 -2.80 11.72 5.89
CA LYS A 146 -1.58 12.50 6.05
C LYS A 146 -0.43 11.71 6.68
N GLN A 147 -0.71 10.72 7.54
CA GLN A 147 0.35 9.94 8.21
C GLN A 147 1.13 9.11 7.18
N ALA A 148 0.43 8.50 6.23
CA ALA A 148 1.05 7.78 5.13
C ALA A 148 1.91 8.71 4.24
N GLN A 149 1.43 9.94 3.98
CA GLN A 149 2.18 10.92 3.19
C GLN A 149 3.42 11.44 3.93
N GLN A 150 3.32 11.73 5.24
CA GLN A 150 4.44 12.19 6.06
C GLN A 150 5.56 11.17 6.14
N GLN A 151 5.26 9.88 6.33
CA GLN A 151 6.27 8.82 6.35
C GLN A 151 7.05 8.76 5.03
N VAL A 152 6.34 8.90 3.90
CA VAL A 152 6.96 8.97 2.58
C VAL A 152 7.82 10.24 2.44
N ASP A 153 7.29 11.40 2.84
CA ASP A 153 8.00 12.69 2.74
C ASP A 153 9.25 12.72 3.63
N GLU A 154 9.19 12.12 4.82
CA GLU A 154 10.31 12.00 5.76
C GLU A 154 11.42 11.10 5.20
N TRP A 155 11.07 9.96 4.60
CA TRP A 155 12.03 9.12 3.88
C TRP A 155 12.68 9.85 2.71
N ILE A 156 11.92 10.63 1.94
CA ILE A 156 12.47 11.46 0.85
C ILE A 156 13.49 12.47 1.38
N LYS A 157 13.17 13.17 2.48
CA LYS A 157 14.03 14.24 3.03
C LYS A 157 15.27 13.71 3.74
N THR A 158 15.15 12.65 4.52
CA THR A 158 16.23 12.12 5.35
C THR A 158 17.19 11.24 4.57
N VAL A 159 16.66 10.47 3.61
CA VAL A 159 17.45 9.55 2.77
C VAL A 159 17.85 10.20 1.44
N GLY A 160 17.26 11.35 1.08
CA GLY A 160 17.67 12.15 -0.09
C GLY A 160 17.17 11.63 -1.42
N VAL A 161 16.15 10.77 -1.43
CA VAL A 161 15.66 10.11 -2.64
C VAL A 161 14.66 11.01 -3.37
N ARG A 162 14.95 11.36 -4.63
CA ARG A 162 14.01 12.09 -5.50
C ARG A 162 13.08 11.12 -6.23
N TYR A 163 11.87 11.57 -6.55
CA TYR A 163 11.02 10.91 -7.53
C TYR A 163 11.72 10.94 -8.91
N PHE A 164 12.26 9.81 -9.36
CA PHE A 164 12.67 9.65 -10.76
C PHE A 164 11.44 9.51 -11.65
N ASN A 165 11.55 9.69 -12.96
CA ASN A 165 10.39 9.43 -13.84
C ASN A 165 9.93 7.95 -13.73
N GLU A 166 8.69 7.67 -14.12
CA GLU A 166 8.06 6.34 -13.97
C GLU A 166 8.88 5.20 -14.60
N LEU A 167 9.47 5.44 -15.78
CA LEU A 167 10.31 4.46 -16.47
C LEU A 167 11.61 4.18 -15.72
N THR A 168 12.22 5.20 -15.14
CA THR A 168 13.41 5.05 -14.30
C THR A 168 13.07 4.28 -13.02
N ASN A 169 11.96 4.60 -12.36
CA ASN A 169 11.50 3.83 -11.18
C ASN A 169 11.16 2.39 -11.55
N LEU A 170 10.58 2.13 -12.73
CA LEU A 170 10.35 0.76 -13.21
C LEU A 170 11.68 0.02 -13.46
N GLY A 171 12.69 0.69 -14.00
CA GLY A 171 14.04 0.15 -14.15
C GLY A 171 14.66 -0.24 -12.81
N ILE A 172 14.60 0.65 -11.83
CA ILE A 172 15.07 0.40 -10.46
C ILE A 172 14.30 -0.78 -9.86
N LEU A 173 12.97 -0.84 -10.00
CA LEU A 173 12.17 -1.95 -9.48
C LEU A 173 12.65 -3.30 -10.04
N MET A 174 12.96 -3.37 -11.33
CA MET A 174 13.45 -4.60 -11.96
C MET A 174 14.83 -4.99 -11.45
N GLU A 175 15.68 -4.03 -11.15
CA GLU A 175 17.00 -4.24 -10.55
C GLU A 175 16.86 -4.81 -9.13
N GLU A 176 16.11 -4.13 -8.25
CA GLU A 176 15.91 -4.56 -6.86
C GLU A 176 15.22 -5.93 -6.76
N VAL A 177 14.21 -6.19 -7.62
CA VAL A 177 13.57 -7.52 -7.68
C VAL A 177 14.56 -8.59 -8.15
N GLY A 178 15.49 -8.23 -9.04
CA GLY A 178 16.57 -9.10 -9.46
C GLY A 178 17.57 -9.40 -8.34
N GLU A 179 17.95 -8.40 -7.56
CA GLU A 179 18.81 -8.53 -6.37
C GLU A 179 18.17 -9.45 -5.33
N LEU A 180 16.92 -9.17 -4.97
CA LEU A 180 16.12 -9.95 -4.02
C LEU A 180 16.00 -11.41 -4.47
N SER A 181 15.68 -11.64 -5.75
CA SER A 181 15.59 -12.97 -6.34
C SER A 181 16.91 -13.74 -6.23
N ARG A 182 18.05 -13.10 -6.56
CA ARG A 182 19.38 -13.71 -6.42
C ARG A 182 19.66 -14.11 -4.97
N LEU A 183 19.36 -13.24 -4.01
CA LEU A 183 19.59 -13.52 -2.59
C LEU A 183 18.69 -14.66 -2.09
N MET A 184 17.41 -14.69 -2.50
CA MET A 184 16.46 -15.75 -2.14
C MET A 184 16.89 -17.12 -2.65
N VAL A 185 17.29 -17.24 -3.92
CA VAL A 185 17.69 -18.51 -4.53
C VAL A 185 19.01 -19.03 -3.92
N ARG A 186 19.89 -18.15 -3.45
CA ARG A 186 21.11 -18.56 -2.73
C ARG A 186 20.83 -18.99 -1.28
N LYS A 187 19.93 -18.29 -0.59
CA LYS A 187 19.63 -18.55 0.82
C LYS A 187 18.69 -19.75 1.04
N TYR A 188 17.76 -19.97 0.11
CA TYR A 188 16.72 -20.99 0.24
C TYR A 188 16.61 -21.94 -0.96
N GLY A 189 17.37 -21.70 -2.03
CA GLY A 189 17.40 -22.56 -3.21
C GLY A 189 18.73 -23.32 -3.33
N GLU A 190 19.02 -23.81 -4.53
CA GLU A 190 20.16 -24.69 -4.80
C GLU A 190 21.43 -23.95 -5.25
N GLN A 191 21.39 -22.62 -5.32
CA GLN A 191 22.52 -21.84 -5.84
C GLN A 191 23.56 -21.60 -4.75
N SER A 192 24.84 -21.83 -5.06
CA SER A 192 25.94 -21.59 -4.13
C SER A 192 26.14 -20.09 -3.83
N PHE A 193 26.43 -19.80 -2.56
CA PHE A 193 26.75 -18.45 -2.09
C PHE A 193 28.00 -17.89 -2.76
N LYS A 194 27.99 -16.59 -3.11
CA LYS A 194 29.18 -15.87 -3.57
C LYS A 194 29.68 -14.93 -2.48
N GLU A 195 30.98 -14.65 -2.53
CA GLU A 195 31.64 -13.78 -1.54
C GLU A 195 31.16 -12.32 -1.63
N SER A 196 30.70 -11.88 -2.81
CA SER A 196 30.06 -10.59 -3.04
C SER A 196 28.76 -10.37 -2.26
N ASP A 197 28.17 -11.43 -1.72
CA ASP A 197 26.87 -11.38 -1.03
C ASP A 197 27.02 -11.42 0.50
N LYS A 198 28.26 -11.47 1.01
CA LYS A 198 28.53 -11.40 2.45
C LYS A 198 28.06 -10.04 2.97
N GLY A 199 27.14 -10.06 3.94
CA GLY A 199 26.58 -8.87 4.57
C GLY A 199 25.30 -8.33 3.92
N LYS A 200 24.81 -8.95 2.82
CA LYS A 200 23.48 -8.62 2.26
C LYS A 200 22.38 -9.35 3.04
N GLU A 201 21.48 -8.58 3.63
CA GLU A 201 20.30 -9.09 4.36
C GLU A 201 19.10 -9.17 3.42
N LEU A 202 18.31 -10.24 3.53
CA LEU A 202 17.08 -10.38 2.73
C LEU A 202 16.07 -9.27 3.04
N ALA A 203 16.04 -8.83 4.30
CA ALA A 203 15.13 -7.78 4.73
C ALA A 203 15.41 -6.45 4.02
N ASP A 204 16.69 -6.13 3.79
CA ASP A 204 17.12 -4.89 3.15
C ASP A 204 16.69 -4.88 1.67
N GLU A 205 17.00 -5.96 0.94
CA GLU A 205 16.61 -6.11 -0.48
C GLU A 205 15.09 -6.09 -0.68
N MET A 206 14.33 -6.60 0.32
CA MET A 206 12.87 -6.51 0.31
C MET A 206 12.36 -5.10 0.59
N ALA A 207 13.04 -4.37 1.47
CA ALA A 207 12.73 -2.97 1.76
C ALA A 207 12.97 -2.10 0.52
N ASP A 208 14.03 -2.36 -0.24
CA ASP A 208 14.36 -1.64 -1.49
C ASP A 208 13.28 -1.87 -2.56
N VAL A 209 12.86 -3.11 -2.77
CA VAL A 209 11.74 -3.42 -3.67
C VAL A 209 10.44 -2.72 -3.23
N LEU A 210 10.13 -2.76 -1.93
CA LEU A 210 8.93 -2.15 -1.38
C LEU A 210 8.96 -0.62 -1.53
N TRP A 211 10.12 -0.01 -1.32
CA TRP A 211 10.36 1.41 -1.50
C TRP A 211 10.01 1.86 -2.92
N VAL A 212 10.54 1.16 -3.93
CA VAL A 212 10.30 1.53 -5.33
C VAL A 212 8.83 1.36 -5.72
N LEU A 213 8.15 0.33 -5.18
CA LEU A 213 6.71 0.14 -5.36
C LEU A 213 5.90 1.30 -4.75
N ILE A 214 6.30 1.81 -3.59
CA ILE A 214 5.66 3.00 -2.98
C ILE A 214 5.88 4.22 -3.87
N CYS A 215 7.09 4.43 -4.39
CA CYS A 215 7.38 5.54 -5.31
C CYS A 215 6.50 5.49 -6.57
N LEU A 216 6.37 4.32 -7.20
CA LEU A 216 5.52 4.11 -8.37
C LEU A 216 4.03 4.28 -8.05
N ALA A 217 3.56 3.79 -6.90
CA ALA A 217 2.18 3.95 -6.46
C ALA A 217 1.81 5.43 -6.29
N ASN A 218 2.72 6.22 -5.71
CA ASN A 218 2.53 7.66 -5.50
C ASN A 218 2.49 8.44 -6.81
N GLN A 219 3.34 8.09 -7.78
CA GLN A 219 3.37 8.75 -9.09
C GLN A 219 2.14 8.43 -9.94
N THR A 220 1.70 7.18 -9.92
CA THR A 220 0.57 6.70 -10.72
C THR A 220 -0.80 6.98 -10.09
N GLY A 221 -0.83 7.59 -8.88
CA GLY A 221 -2.07 7.82 -8.14
C GLY A 221 -2.74 6.54 -7.62
N SER A 222 -2.00 5.42 -7.61
CA SER A 222 -2.48 4.12 -7.11
C SER A 222 -2.45 4.11 -5.57
N PHE A 223 -3.61 3.95 -4.95
CA PHE A 223 -3.84 4.23 -3.53
C PHE A 223 -2.95 3.42 -2.54
N ILE A 224 -2.17 4.15 -1.71
CA ILE A 224 -1.22 3.64 -0.70
C ILE A 224 -1.89 2.81 0.41
N ALA A 225 -3.16 3.07 0.76
CA ALA A 225 -3.78 2.38 1.90
C ALA A 225 -3.91 0.86 1.69
N SER A 226 -3.96 0.42 0.43
CA SER A 226 -3.93 -1.01 0.10
C SER A 226 -2.54 -1.64 0.30
N LEU A 227 -1.48 -0.84 0.26
CA LEU A 227 -0.08 -1.26 0.37
C LEU A 227 0.35 -1.35 1.83
N SER A 228 0.01 -0.38 2.68
CA SER A 228 0.29 -0.42 4.14
C SER A 228 -0.31 -1.66 4.82
N TYR A 229 -1.56 -2.03 4.49
CA TYR A 229 -2.20 -3.24 5.02
C TYR A 229 -1.50 -4.53 4.56
N LYS A 230 -0.88 -4.50 3.38
CA LYS A 230 -0.17 -5.63 2.79
C LYS A 230 1.27 -5.74 3.28
N ILE A 231 1.91 -4.64 3.70
CA ILE A 231 3.25 -4.64 4.32
C ILE A 231 3.23 -5.42 5.63
N ASP A 232 2.27 -5.16 6.53
CA ASP A 232 2.11 -5.94 7.78
C ASP A 232 1.83 -7.43 7.49
N THR A 233 1.05 -7.71 6.44
CA THR A 233 0.75 -9.08 5.99
C THR A 233 1.99 -9.75 5.37
N MET A 234 2.85 -8.98 4.70
CA MET A 234 4.13 -9.41 4.14
C MET A 234 5.11 -9.79 5.25
N ILE A 235 5.22 -8.95 6.28
CA ILE A 235 6.02 -9.23 7.48
C ILE A 235 5.53 -10.51 8.17
N LEU A 236 4.22 -10.75 8.21
CA LEU A 236 3.65 -12.02 8.72
C LEU A 236 3.87 -13.22 7.78
N LEU A 237 3.91 -13.01 6.47
CA LEU A 237 4.20 -14.03 5.45
C LEU A 237 5.67 -14.46 5.44
N LEU A 238 6.59 -13.61 5.93
CA LEU A 238 8.00 -13.94 6.16
C LEU A 238 8.21 -15.04 7.22
N ALA A 239 7.19 -15.36 8.02
CA ALA A 239 7.20 -16.50 8.94
C ALA A 239 6.68 -17.81 8.31
N LYS A 240 6.33 -17.82 7.01
CA LYS A 240 5.74 -18.98 6.30
C LYS A 240 6.67 -19.47 5.18
N PRO A 241 6.51 -20.72 4.70
CA PRO A 241 7.37 -21.31 3.67
C PRO A 241 7.51 -20.41 2.43
N ALA A 242 8.72 -20.34 1.86
CA ALA A 242 9.12 -19.42 0.78
C ALA A 242 8.17 -19.37 -0.43
N ILE A 243 7.45 -20.46 -0.70
CA ILE A 243 6.43 -20.56 -1.76
C ILE A 243 5.28 -19.55 -1.57
N TYR A 244 4.87 -19.27 -0.33
CA TYR A 244 3.77 -18.33 -0.06
C TYR A 244 4.19 -16.87 -0.25
N VAL A 245 5.46 -16.56 0.02
CA VAL A 245 6.05 -15.23 -0.20
C VAL A 245 6.14 -14.93 -1.70
N ILE A 246 6.59 -15.91 -2.50
CA ILE A 246 6.71 -15.78 -3.96
C ILE A 246 5.34 -15.58 -4.62
N VAL A 247 4.34 -16.38 -4.24
CA VAL A 247 2.97 -16.28 -4.80
C VAL A 247 2.33 -14.94 -4.43
N ALA A 248 2.48 -14.49 -3.18
CA ALA A 248 1.96 -13.19 -2.75
C ALA A 248 2.64 -12.02 -3.49
N PHE A 249 3.95 -12.11 -3.71
CA PHE A 249 4.73 -11.10 -4.42
C PHE A 249 4.36 -11.01 -5.90
N ILE A 250 4.23 -12.15 -6.59
CA ILE A 250 3.78 -12.21 -8.00
C ILE A 250 2.37 -11.65 -8.15
N LEU A 251 1.45 -11.99 -7.23
CA LEU A 251 0.09 -11.45 -7.24
C LEU A 251 0.06 -9.94 -7.00
N LEU A 252 0.96 -9.40 -6.17
CA LEU A 252 1.11 -7.97 -5.95
C LEU A 252 1.60 -7.24 -7.20
N VAL A 253 2.65 -7.75 -7.85
CA VAL A 253 3.20 -7.15 -9.09
C VAL A 253 2.18 -7.19 -10.22
N LEU A 254 1.49 -8.32 -10.41
CA LEU A 254 0.44 -8.45 -11.43
C LEU A 254 -0.76 -7.52 -11.17
N PHE A 255 -1.06 -7.27 -9.90
CA PHE A 255 -2.14 -6.38 -9.49
C PHE A 255 -1.76 -4.90 -9.66
N VAL A 256 -0.55 -4.50 -9.27
CA VAL A 256 -0.02 -3.12 -9.42
C VAL A 256 0.10 -2.74 -10.90
N LEU A 257 0.49 -3.67 -11.76
CA LEU A 257 0.67 -3.40 -13.19
C LEU A 257 -0.64 -3.45 -14.01
N GLY A 258 -1.81 -3.72 -13.41
CA GLY A 258 -3.09 -3.76 -14.12
C GLY A 258 -3.19 -4.85 -15.22
N VAL A 259 -2.32 -5.87 -15.16
CA VAL A 259 -2.10 -6.81 -16.26
C VAL A 259 -3.07 -7.98 -16.16
N LYS A 260 -4.34 -7.76 -16.51
CA LYS A 260 -5.32 -8.87 -16.50
C LYS A 260 -5.41 -9.69 -17.78
N THR A 261 -4.96 -9.18 -18.94
CA THR A 261 -5.26 -9.85 -20.23
C THR A 261 -4.07 -10.12 -21.14
N PHE A 262 -2.96 -9.38 -21.05
CA PHE A 262 -1.89 -9.49 -22.06
C PHE A 262 -0.87 -10.63 -21.82
N TYR A 263 -0.65 -11.04 -20.56
CA TYR A 263 0.43 -11.97 -20.22
C TYR A 263 -0.01 -13.42 -19.99
N ALA A 264 -1.31 -13.73 -20.00
CA ALA A 264 -1.81 -15.07 -19.69
C ALA A 264 -1.25 -16.16 -20.64
N GLN A 265 -1.03 -15.82 -21.91
CA GLN A 265 -0.47 -16.74 -22.91
C GLN A 265 1.04 -16.95 -22.69
N SER A 266 1.80 -15.86 -22.46
CA SER A 266 3.25 -15.93 -22.21
C SER A 266 3.58 -16.61 -20.88
N ILE A 267 2.76 -16.41 -19.84
CA ILE A 267 2.89 -17.11 -18.56
C ILE A 267 2.61 -18.60 -18.73
N LYS A 268 1.56 -18.99 -19.48
CA LYS A 268 1.30 -20.41 -19.78
C LYS A 268 2.47 -21.08 -20.48
N THR A 269 3.11 -20.41 -21.44
CA THR A 269 4.30 -20.93 -22.12
C THR A 269 5.47 -21.06 -21.15
N ARG A 270 5.77 -20.02 -20.35
CA ARG A 270 6.87 -20.04 -19.37
C ARG A 270 6.69 -21.12 -18.29
N VAL A 271 5.46 -21.32 -17.79
CA VAL A 271 5.16 -22.38 -16.81
C VAL A 271 5.42 -23.77 -17.39
N LYS A 272 5.12 -23.98 -18.67
CA LYS A 272 5.43 -25.23 -19.38
C LYS A 272 6.95 -25.46 -19.50
N ASP A 273 7.70 -24.40 -19.76
CA ASP A 273 9.16 -24.46 -19.85
C ASP A 273 9.79 -24.78 -18.49
N TYR A 274 9.33 -24.12 -17.41
CA TYR A 274 9.78 -24.41 -16.04
C TYR A 274 9.44 -25.84 -15.59
N GLN A 275 8.24 -26.34 -15.89
CA GLN A 275 7.87 -27.72 -15.60
C GLN A 275 8.78 -28.73 -16.33
N SER A 276 9.14 -28.40 -17.58
CA SER A 276 10.05 -29.22 -18.39
C SER A 276 11.50 -29.18 -17.88
N GLU A 277 11.91 -28.09 -17.26
CA GLU A 277 13.22 -27.93 -16.65
C GLU A 277 13.31 -28.65 -15.29
N ILE A 278 12.28 -28.52 -14.45
CA ILE A 278 12.15 -29.27 -13.19
C ILE A 278 12.16 -30.77 -13.45
N ALA A 279 11.41 -31.26 -14.45
CA ALA A 279 11.41 -32.68 -14.82
C ALA A 279 12.81 -33.18 -15.26
N ARG A 280 13.57 -32.34 -15.97
CA ARG A 280 14.96 -32.65 -16.39
C ARG A 280 15.91 -32.69 -15.19
N SER A 281 15.79 -31.77 -14.25
CA SER A 281 16.60 -31.76 -13.03
C SER A 281 16.29 -32.97 -12.14
N HIS A 282 15.01 -33.31 -11.97
CA HIS A 282 14.59 -34.49 -11.19
C HIS A 282 15.14 -35.79 -11.78
N SER A 283 15.13 -35.93 -13.12
CA SER A 283 15.73 -37.07 -13.80
C SER A 283 17.25 -37.17 -13.63
N ARG A 284 17.96 -36.03 -13.53
CA ARG A 284 19.41 -36.00 -13.24
C ARG A 284 19.70 -36.41 -11.79
N ILE A 285 18.91 -35.94 -10.83
CA ILE A 285 19.04 -36.31 -9.41
C ILE A 285 18.87 -37.82 -9.24
N LEU A 286 17.82 -38.41 -9.84
CA LEU A 286 17.58 -39.85 -9.79
C LEU A 286 18.74 -40.68 -10.37
N LYS A 287 19.39 -40.20 -11.43
CA LYS A 287 20.59 -40.86 -12.00
C LYS A 287 21.78 -40.80 -11.04
N LEU A 288 21.97 -39.68 -10.34
CA LEU A 288 23.04 -39.51 -9.37
C LEU A 288 22.80 -40.36 -8.12
N GLU A 289 21.56 -40.49 -7.66
CA GLU A 289 21.19 -41.38 -6.54
C GLU A 289 21.50 -42.84 -6.84
N VAL A 290 21.11 -43.34 -8.03
CA VAL A 290 21.43 -44.70 -8.48
C VAL A 290 22.95 -44.92 -8.59
N GLN A 291 23.69 -43.90 -9.02
CA GLN A 291 25.15 -43.99 -9.08
C GLN A 291 25.80 -44.00 -7.69
N ASN A 292 25.24 -43.25 -6.74
CA ASN A 292 25.68 -43.22 -5.35
C ASN A 292 25.40 -44.57 -4.65
N GLU A 293 24.24 -45.17 -4.84
CA GLU A 293 23.93 -46.51 -4.31
C GLU A 293 24.92 -47.57 -4.81
N LYS A 294 25.25 -47.55 -6.11
CA LYS A 294 26.26 -48.44 -6.69
C LYS A 294 27.65 -48.22 -6.08
N LEU A 295 28.03 -46.96 -5.84
CA LEU A 295 29.29 -46.63 -5.19
C LEU A 295 29.31 -47.11 -3.73
N GLN A 296 28.24 -46.91 -2.97
CA GLN A 296 28.15 -47.41 -1.60
C GLN A 296 28.23 -48.95 -1.53
N GLN A 297 27.61 -49.65 -2.49
CA GLN A 297 27.71 -51.10 -2.58
C GLN A 297 29.14 -51.55 -2.88
N ARG A 298 29.83 -50.87 -3.81
CA ARG A 298 31.25 -51.10 -4.12
C ARG A 298 32.15 -50.85 -2.92
N VAL A 299 31.89 -49.81 -2.14
CA VAL A 299 32.63 -49.50 -0.90
C VAL A 299 32.44 -50.63 0.11
N LYS A 300 31.20 -51.09 0.35
CA LYS A 300 30.93 -52.24 1.25
C LYS A 300 31.64 -53.52 0.80
N GLU A 301 31.67 -53.81 -0.49
CA GLU A 301 32.39 -54.95 -1.05
C GLU A 301 33.91 -54.84 -0.83
N LEU A 302 34.47 -53.63 -0.97
CA LEU A 302 35.89 -53.38 -0.73
C LEU A 302 36.25 -53.49 0.75
N GLU A 303 35.40 -52.98 1.65
CA GLU A 303 35.56 -53.11 3.11
C GLU A 303 35.51 -54.58 3.58
N GLN A 304 34.66 -55.40 2.95
CA GLN A 304 34.59 -56.85 3.23
C GLN A 304 35.84 -57.59 2.73
N ASN A 305 36.33 -57.26 1.54
CA ASN A 305 37.47 -57.94 0.93
C ASN A 305 38.82 -57.48 1.48
N TYR A 306 38.90 -56.26 2.04
CA TYR A 306 40.12 -55.67 2.57
C TYR A 306 39.87 -55.00 3.93
N PRO A 307 39.69 -55.76 5.02
CA PRO A 307 39.32 -55.22 6.34
C PRO A 307 40.37 -54.29 6.97
N GLN A 308 41.59 -54.24 6.42
CA GLN A 308 42.67 -53.32 6.80
C GLN A 308 42.42 -51.89 6.28
N ILE A 309 41.57 -51.74 5.26
CA ILE A 309 41.22 -50.47 4.62
C ILE A 309 39.86 -50.04 5.17
N LYS A 310 39.83 -49.58 6.43
CA LYS A 310 38.69 -48.76 6.89
C LYS A 310 38.89 -47.36 6.32
N ILE A 311 38.12 -47.01 5.30
CA ILE A 311 38.07 -45.65 4.78
C ILE A 311 37.30 -44.83 5.84
N ALA A 312 37.94 -43.77 6.35
CA ALA A 312 37.38 -42.89 7.38
C ALA A 312 36.23 -42.03 6.86
#